data_AF-A0A2X2LST0-F1
#
_entry.id   AF-A0A2X2LST0-F1
#
_cell.length_a   1.000
_cell.length_b   1.000
_cell.length_c   1.000
_cell.angle_alpha   90.00
_cell.angle_beta   90.00
_cell.angle_gamma   90.00
#
_symmetry.space_group_name_H-M   'P 1'
#
loop_
_entity.id
_entity.type
_entity.pdbx_description
1 polymer ?
#
loop_
_entity_poly.entity_id
_entity_poly.type
_entity_poly.pdbx_seq_one_letter_code
_entity_poly.pdbx_strand_id
1 'polypeptide(L)'
;MTFIVGENGIGKSTLVEAIAINADFNPEGGSCNFNFSTMDSHSALFEDIQVIRTAYRNRDGYFLRAESFYNVATAVDQYEAQQSMVDRSHE
;
A
#
# COMPACT_ATOMS: atom_id res chain seq x y z
N MET A 1 -1.87 19.54 0.01
CA MET A 1 -1.79 18.70 1.22
C MET A 1 -3.20 18.61 1.80
N THR A 2 -3.71 17.40 2.04
CA THR A 2 -5.07 17.16 2.56
C THR A 2 -4.96 16.35 3.85
N PHE A 3 -5.77 16.68 4.85
CA PHE A 3 -5.74 16.02 6.16
C PHE A 3 -7.14 15.54 6.54
N ILE A 4 -7.21 14.35 7.14
CA ILE A 4 -8.41 13.80 7.77
C ILE A 4 -8.15 13.76 9.28
N VAL A 5 -8.97 14.46 10.07
CA VAL A 5 -8.80 14.64 11.52
C VAL A 5 -10.05 14.25 12.29
N GLY A 6 -9.89 13.92 13.58
CA GLY A 6 -10.98 13.54 14.48
C GLY A 6 -10.51 12.61 15.60
N GLU A 7 -11.40 12.19 16.48
CA GLU A 7 -11.08 11.39 17.68
C GLU A 7 -10.49 10.00 17.36
N ASN A 8 -9.81 9.39 18.33
CA ASN A 8 -9.28 8.04 18.18
C ASN A 8 -10.43 7.03 18.13
N GLY A 9 -10.36 6.09 17.18
CA GLY A 9 -11.38 5.06 17.00
C GLY A 9 -12.54 5.41 16.04
N ILE A 10 -12.62 6.64 15.51
CA ILE A 10 -13.73 7.02 14.58
C ILE A 10 -13.60 6.43 13.15
N GLY A 11 -12.61 5.58 12.89
CA GLY A 11 -12.41 4.97 11.57
C GLY A 11 -11.58 5.80 10.57
N LYS A 12 -10.77 6.78 11.02
CA LYS A 12 -9.90 7.57 10.12
C LYS A 12 -8.98 6.69 9.27
N SER A 13 -8.27 5.74 9.90
CA SER A 13 -7.38 4.82 9.20
C SER A 13 -8.14 3.89 8.25
N THR A 14 -9.30 3.41 8.69
CA THR A 14 -10.22 2.57 7.89
C THR A 14 -10.68 3.27 6.63
N LEU A 15 -11.03 4.56 6.71
CA LEU A 15 -11.42 5.35 5.53
C LEU A 15 -10.25 5.53 4.56
N VAL A 16 -9.06 5.86 5.07
CA VAL A 16 -7.87 6.04 4.23
C VAL A 16 -7.47 4.73 3.54
N GLU A 17 -7.55 3.61 4.25
CA GLU A 17 -7.31 2.26 3.72
C GLU A 17 -8.32 1.90 2.62
N ALA A 18 -9.62 2.15 2.85
CA ALA A 18 -10.65 1.89 1.84
C ALA A 18 -10.44 2.72 0.56
N ILE A 19 -9.97 3.97 0.69
CA ILE A 19 -9.59 4.82 -0.45
C ILE A 19 -8.36 4.25 -1.17
N ALA A 20 -7.36 3.78 -0.42
CA ALA A 20 -6.13 3.21 -0.98
C ALA A 20 -6.40 1.93 -1.78
N ILE A 21 -7.23 1.02 -1.24
CA ILE A 21 -7.64 -0.21 -1.94
C ILE A 21 -8.38 0.13 -3.24
N ASN A 22 -9.36 1.05 -3.19
CA ASN A 22 -10.06 1.55 -4.39
C ASN A 22 -9.16 2.36 -5.35
N ALA A 23 -7.93 2.65 -4.95
CA ALA A 23 -6.89 3.26 -5.79
C ALA A 23 -5.88 2.26 -6.35
N ASP A 24 -6.15 0.96 -6.21
CA ASP A 24 -5.29 -0.14 -6.62
C ASP A 24 -3.96 -0.16 -5.83
N PHE A 25 -3.95 0.34 -4.60
CA PHE A 25 -2.83 0.15 -3.68
C PHE A 25 -3.04 -1.10 -2.82
N ASN A 26 -1.93 -1.68 -2.41
CA ASN A 26 -1.92 -2.75 -1.43
C ASN A 26 -2.34 -2.20 -0.06
N PRO A 27 -3.28 -2.85 0.66
CA PRO A 27 -3.71 -2.37 1.97
C PRO A 27 -2.63 -2.46 3.07
N GLU A 28 -1.59 -3.26 2.88
CA GLU A 28 -0.38 -3.29 3.72
C GLU A 28 0.57 -2.11 3.47
N GLY A 29 0.27 -1.28 2.45
CA GLY A 29 1.15 -0.22 1.98
C GLY A 29 2.06 -0.67 0.85
N GLY A 30 2.64 0.30 0.14
CA GLY A 30 3.45 0.05 -1.05
C GLY A 30 2.98 0.80 -2.29
N SER A 31 3.65 0.53 -3.41
CA SER A 31 3.22 0.98 -4.73
C SER A 31 2.16 0.05 -5.32
N CYS A 32 1.46 0.51 -6.38
CA CYS A 32 0.47 -0.31 -7.10
C CYS A 32 1.07 -1.57 -7.76
N ASN A 33 2.40 -1.67 -7.89
CA ASN A 33 3.07 -2.79 -8.56
C ASN A 33 3.49 -3.92 -7.61
N PHE A 34 3.15 -3.81 -6.32
CA PHE A 34 3.48 -4.80 -5.29
C PHE A 34 2.23 -5.57 -4.85
N ASN A 35 2.13 -6.82 -5.29
CA ASN A 35 0.99 -7.69 -5.00
C ASN A 35 1.31 -8.63 -3.83
N PHE A 36 1.44 -8.10 -2.61
CA PHE A 36 1.48 -8.90 -1.39
C PHE A 36 0.07 -9.06 -0.82
N SER A 37 -0.54 -10.23 -0.98
CA SER A 37 -1.82 -10.53 -0.31
C SER A 37 -1.53 -11.17 1.05
N THR A 38 -1.58 -10.39 2.13
CA THR A 38 -1.69 -10.96 3.48
C THR A 38 -3.17 -10.94 3.87
N MET A 39 -3.63 -12.03 4.47
CA MET A 39 -5.03 -12.38 4.68
C MET A 39 -5.78 -11.38 5.60
N ASP A 40 -6.89 -10.84 5.10
CA ASP A 40 -8.20 -10.57 5.77
C ASP A 40 -8.26 -9.79 7.11
N SER A 41 -7.52 -8.69 7.26
CA SER A 41 -7.71 -7.76 8.40
C SER A 41 -8.31 -6.40 8.06
N HIS A 42 -8.65 -6.16 6.78
CA HIS A 42 -9.17 -4.88 6.32
C HIS A 42 -10.69 -4.82 6.40
N SER A 43 -11.24 -3.62 6.60
CA SER A 43 -12.70 -3.44 6.62
C SER A 43 -13.30 -3.61 5.23
N ALA A 44 -14.50 -4.19 5.14
CA ALA A 44 -15.29 -4.27 3.91
C ALA A 44 -15.76 -2.90 3.35
N LEU A 45 -15.48 -1.79 4.05
CA LEU A 45 -15.88 -0.43 3.63
C LEU A 45 -15.42 -0.06 2.20
N PHE A 46 -14.34 -0.65 1.70
CA PHE A 46 -13.89 -0.40 0.32
C PHE A 46 -14.90 -0.91 -0.73
N GLU A 47 -15.74 -1.89 -0.39
CA GLU A 47 -16.80 -2.41 -1.27
C GLU A 47 -17.98 -1.43 -1.37
N ASP A 48 -18.20 -0.63 -0.33
CA ASP A 48 -19.32 0.30 -0.21
C ASP A 48 -19.02 1.71 -0.76
N ILE A 49 -17.76 2.00 -1.12
CA ILE A 49 -17.34 3.32 -1.60
C ILE A 49 -16.68 3.24 -2.98
N GLN A 50 -16.86 4.30 -3.77
CA GLN A 50 -16.22 4.43 -5.08
C GLN A 50 -15.35 5.68 -5.13
N VAL A 51 -14.10 5.51 -5.56
CA VAL A 51 -13.19 6.65 -5.78
C VAL A 51 -13.30 7.12 -7.23
N ILE A 52 -13.83 8.34 -7.41
CA ILE A 52 -13.97 8.96 -8.73
C ILE A 52 -12.71 9.75 -9.06
N ARG A 53 -12.15 9.52 -10.26
CA ARG A 53 -10.94 10.18 -10.76
C ARG A 53 -11.22 10.84 -12.10
N THR A 54 -10.52 11.92 -12.40
CA THR A 54 -10.53 12.56 -13.72
C THR A 54 -9.72 11.73 -14.73
N ALA A 55 -9.85 12.05 -16.03
CA ALA A 55 -9.16 11.34 -17.12
C ALA A 55 -7.63 11.31 -16.98
N TYR A 56 -7.05 12.26 -16.24
CA TYR A 56 -5.65 12.26 -15.87
C TYR A 56 -5.42 11.43 -14.61
N ARG A 57 -5.18 10.13 -14.79
CA ARG A 57 -4.78 9.22 -13.70
C ARG A 57 -3.26 9.16 -13.61
N ASN A 58 -2.69 9.68 -12.52
CA ASN A 58 -1.31 9.37 -12.14
C ASN A 58 -1.23 7.86 -11.88
N ARG A 59 -0.33 7.19 -12.61
CA ARG A 59 -0.09 5.74 -12.50
C ARG A 59 0.92 5.42 -11.40
N ASP A 60 1.68 6.42 -10.97
CA ASP A 60 2.68 6.31 -9.93
C ASP A 60 2.17 6.90 -8.62
N GLY A 61 2.33 6.15 -7.54
CA GLY A 61 1.94 6.56 -6.19
C GLY A 61 2.36 5.53 -5.16
N TYR A 62 2.21 5.90 -3.88
CA TYR A 62 2.61 5.06 -2.77
C TYR A 62 1.63 5.24 -1.60
N PHE A 63 1.19 4.13 -1.00
CA PHE A 63 0.43 4.15 0.25
C PHE A 63 1.35 3.90 1.44
N LEU A 64 1.56 4.92 2.27
CA LEU A 64 2.42 4.85 3.46
C LEU A 64 1.59 4.47 4.69
N ARG A 65 1.98 3.37 5.34
CA ARG A 65 1.40 2.91 6.60
C ARG A 65 2.47 2.96 7.69
N ALA A 66 2.16 3.60 8.82
CA ALA A 66 3.13 3.78 9.90
C ALA A 66 3.49 2.46 10.60
N GLU A 67 2.55 1.53 10.69
CA GLU A 67 2.75 0.22 11.33
C GLU A 67 3.46 -0.81 10.43
N SER A 68 3.42 -0.64 9.11
CA SER A 68 4.06 -1.55 8.14
C SER A 68 5.38 -1.02 7.58
N PHE A 69 5.94 0.04 8.18
CA PHE A 69 7.22 0.63 7.73
C PHE A 69 8.37 -0.42 7.71
N TYR A 70 8.30 -1.43 8.59
CA TYR A 70 9.25 -2.54 8.65
C TYR A 70 9.11 -3.55 7.49
N ASN A 71 7.90 -3.77 6.98
CA ASN A 71 7.65 -4.72 5.89
C ASN A 71 8.30 -4.25 4.58
N VAL A 72 8.26 -2.93 4.34
CA VAL A 72 8.89 -2.31 3.17
C VAL A 72 10.40 -2.43 3.24
N ALA A 73 11.01 -2.11 4.38
CA ALA A 73 12.46 -2.25 4.56
C ALA A 73 12.90 -3.70 4.35
N THR A 74 12.16 -4.64 4.91
CA THR A 74 12.44 -6.09 4.76
C THR A 74 12.30 -6.54 3.31
N ALA A 75 11.29 -6.04 2.58
CA ALA A 75 11.11 -6.35 1.16
C ALA A 75 12.26 -5.80 0.32
N VAL A 76 12.72 -4.57 0.58
CA VAL A 76 13.87 -3.98 -0.12
C VAL A 76 15.13 -4.81 0.12
N ASP A 77 15.42 -5.16 1.38
CA ASP A 77 16.59 -6.00 1.73
C ASP A 77 16.55 -7.36 1.02
N GLN A 78 15.37 -7.98 0.90
CA GLN A 78 15.20 -9.25 0.17
C GLN A 78 15.44 -9.12 -1.33
N TYR A 79 14.95 -8.05 -1.96
CA TYR A 79 15.19 -7.78 -3.37
C TYR A 79 16.68 -7.55 -3.66
N GLU A 80 17.40 -6.81 -2.80
CA GLU A 80 18.85 -6.61 -2.90
C GLU A 80 19.61 -7.93 -2.72
N ALA A 81 19.21 -8.77 -1.76
CA ALA A 81 19.79 -10.09 -1.56
C ALA A 81 19.62 -11.00 -2.79
N GLN A 82 18.44 -11.00 -3.42
CA GLN A 82 18.18 -11.77 -4.65
C GLN A 82 19.02 -11.28 -5.83
N GLN A 83 19.16 -9.97 -6.02
CA GLN A 83 20.03 -9.43 -7.07
C GLN A 83 21.49 -9.85 -6.87
N SER A 84 22.00 -9.85 -5.64
CA SER A 84 23.38 -10.26 -5.33
C SER A 84 23.67 -11.75 -5.57
N MET A 85 22.64 -12.60 -5.59
CA MET A 85 22.76 -14.03 -5.89
C MET A 85 22.73 -14.29 -7.40
N VAL A 86 21.91 -13.54 -8.14
CA VAL A 86 21.86 -13.60 -9.61
C VAL A 86 23.18 -13.14 -10.22
N ASP A 87 23.77 -12.07 -9.69
CA ASP A 87 25.04 -11.51 -10.19
C ASP A 87 26.22 -12.49 -9.98
N ARG A 88 26.22 -13.23 -8.87
CA ARG A 88 27.22 -14.29 -8.58
C ARG A 88 27.03 -15.59 -9.36
N SER A 89 25.90 -15.77 -10.02
CA SER A 89 25.59 -16.97 -10.82
C SER A 89 25.94 -16.79 -12.30
N HIS A 90 26.34 -15.59 -12.70
CA HIS A 90 26.72 -15.21 -14.07
C HIS A 90 28.25 -15.04 -14.26
N GLU A 91 29.05 -15.52 -13.30
CA GLU A 91 30.51 -15.60 -13.34
C GLU A 91 30.96 -17.07 -13.23
#